data_AF-A0A2S6CN95-F1
#
_entry.id   AF-A0A2S6CN95-F1
#
_cell.length_a   1.000
_cell.length_b   1.000
_cell.length_c   1.000
_cell.angle_alpha   90.00
_cell.angle_beta   90.00
_cell.angle_gamma   90.00
#
_symmetry.space_group_name_H-M   'P 1'
#
loop_
_entity.id
_entity.type
_entity.pdbx_description
1 polymer ?
#
loop_
_entity_poly.entity_id
_entity_poly.type
_entity_poly.pdbx_seq_one_letter_code
_entity_poly.pdbx_strand_id
1 'polypeptide(L)'
;MIITRQLDDQPSLPTTFVNAFTVAYSNAKSTCRSQYQQPQPQQPTTSFSATMGAQNIPAVSERVMLGNQIAENGPRILICPSGFKESLGPNEVADCIEAGVLRAVPTAKVMKAPMVDGGEGFTEALVATTGGQRRFLEVTGPVRETVPSHYGFLGNTLTPTAVVEMAAAAGLSIVPRDQRNPLYTTTFGVGQLIKAALDDGAMNILLGCGDSGTCDGGIGMAQALGARFFTTKGTEIPPAQGGASLTDLAAVDLSGLHPRLQECSIDVACNWHNVLCGPKGVARVFGPQKGATPTEVELLDMAMIRVGTVVSDAIGKDITYAPGSGASGGMGAGLQLIGAQLHPRFDIITKFLNINSLVKDCDVVITAEGGIDEQTPRGKIPAEVARIAKSRGVPVIALAGTVGKGASCNYEAGIDAYASILQAPVTLQVAIEEAERLLTDAAESVTRMVMVGCSLKRFRAPSPLPPTGPAMAFKRSRTFYY
;
A
#
# COMPACT_ATOMS: atom_id res chain seq x y z
N MET A 1 -30.14 -10.45 -19.53
CA MET A 1 -30.44 -11.82 -20.02
C MET A 1 -29.72 -12.80 -19.10
N ILE A 2 -30.41 -13.87 -18.71
CA ILE A 2 -30.17 -14.73 -17.55
C ILE A 2 -29.24 -15.92 -17.91
N ILE A 3 -28.46 -16.37 -16.90
CA ILE A 3 -27.72 -17.66 -16.75
C ILE A 3 -26.44 -17.85 -17.58
N THR A 4 -25.32 -18.08 -16.87
CA THR A 4 -24.56 -19.34 -16.99
C THR A 4 -24.06 -19.79 -15.63
N ARG A 5 -24.65 -20.90 -15.16
CA ARG A 5 -24.17 -21.76 -14.07
C ARG A 5 -23.99 -23.15 -14.70
N GLN A 6 -22.86 -23.77 -14.40
CA GLN A 6 -22.50 -25.18 -14.63
C GLN A 6 -22.48 -25.70 -16.06
N LEU A 7 -21.32 -26.25 -16.45
CA LEU A 7 -21.17 -27.62 -16.97
C LEU A 7 -19.67 -27.92 -17.16
N ASP A 8 -19.10 -28.66 -16.19
CA ASP A 8 -17.96 -29.56 -16.39
C ASP A 8 -18.58 -30.97 -16.41
N ASP A 9 -18.50 -31.68 -17.55
CA ASP A 9 -18.40 -33.16 -17.68
C ASP A 9 -18.56 -33.60 -19.15
N GLN A 10 -17.41 -33.79 -19.84
CA GLN A 10 -17.07 -34.74 -20.96
C GLN A 10 -17.93 -34.79 -22.27
N PRO A 11 -17.51 -35.46 -23.38
CA PRO A 11 -16.28 -35.32 -24.19
C PRO A 11 -16.54 -35.13 -25.73
N SER A 12 -15.56 -34.51 -26.43
CA SER A 12 -15.16 -34.66 -27.87
C SER A 12 -16.09 -34.33 -29.08
N LEU A 13 -15.53 -33.52 -30.01
CA LEU A 13 -15.73 -33.34 -31.49
C LEU A 13 -16.81 -32.34 -32.00
N PRO A 14 -16.69 -31.73 -33.22
CA PRO A 14 -15.55 -31.58 -34.15
C PRO A 14 -15.32 -30.13 -34.70
N THR A 15 -14.23 -30.02 -35.46
CA THR A 15 -13.62 -28.86 -36.13
C THR A 15 -14.50 -28.23 -37.23
N THR A 16 -15.22 -27.15 -36.91
CA THR A 16 -15.81 -26.24 -37.93
C THR A 16 -16.10 -24.84 -37.37
N PHE A 17 -15.16 -24.21 -36.67
CA PHE A 17 -15.30 -22.80 -36.27
C PHE A 17 -13.97 -22.01 -36.34
N VAL A 18 -13.07 -22.44 -37.22
CA VAL A 18 -11.82 -21.72 -37.52
C VAL A 18 -11.83 -21.39 -39.01
N ASN A 19 -12.56 -20.35 -39.40
CA ASN A 19 -12.35 -19.66 -40.69
C ASN A 19 -13.11 -18.33 -40.87
N ALA A 20 -13.87 -17.85 -39.88
CA ALA A 20 -14.60 -16.57 -40.00
C ALA A 20 -13.83 -15.35 -39.46
N PHE A 21 -12.70 -15.51 -38.76
CA PHE A 21 -11.97 -14.40 -38.12
C PHE A 21 -10.74 -13.89 -38.89
N THR A 22 -10.29 -14.60 -39.92
CA THR A 22 -9.05 -14.26 -40.65
C THR A 22 -9.25 -13.27 -41.80
N VAL A 23 -10.50 -12.92 -42.15
CA VAL A 23 -10.81 -12.04 -43.30
C VAL A 23 -11.06 -10.57 -42.89
N ALA A 24 -11.26 -10.29 -41.60
CA ALA A 24 -11.53 -8.91 -41.13
C ALA A 24 -10.25 -8.10 -40.83
N TYR A 25 -9.07 -8.73 -40.74
CA TYR A 25 -7.85 -8.08 -40.27
C TYR A 25 -6.94 -7.52 -41.39
N SER A 26 -7.23 -7.80 -42.66
CA SER A 26 -6.41 -7.36 -43.81
C SER A 26 -6.87 -6.07 -44.48
N ASN A 27 -8.09 -5.58 -44.22
CA ASN A 27 -8.68 -4.43 -44.93
C ASN A 27 -8.59 -3.08 -44.19
N ALA A 28 -7.93 -2.99 -43.04
CA ALA A 28 -7.81 -1.75 -42.26
C ALA A 28 -6.44 -1.04 -42.38
N LYS A 29 -5.53 -1.51 -43.26
CA LYS A 29 -4.15 -0.99 -43.37
C LYS A 29 -3.84 -0.15 -44.62
N SER A 30 -4.80 0.17 -45.49
CA SER A 30 -4.53 0.85 -46.77
C SER A 30 -5.07 2.29 -46.92
N THR A 31 -5.69 2.88 -45.90
CA THR A 31 -6.29 4.22 -46.00
C THR A 31 -5.94 5.10 -44.81
N CYS A 32 -4.71 5.61 -44.75
CA CYS A 32 -4.33 6.86 -44.06
C CYS A 32 -2.83 7.14 -44.26
N ARG A 33 -2.45 7.54 -45.47
CA ARG A 33 -1.15 8.18 -45.76
C ARG A 33 -1.30 9.14 -46.93
N SER A 34 -1.65 10.39 -46.65
CA SER A 34 -1.18 11.55 -47.43
C SER A 34 -1.57 12.86 -46.75
N GLN A 35 -0.68 13.84 -46.89
CA GLN A 35 -0.86 15.28 -46.64
C GLN A 35 -0.78 15.79 -45.20
N TYR A 36 0.44 16.13 -44.76
CA TYR A 36 0.68 17.34 -43.97
C TYR A 36 2.09 17.87 -44.27
N GLN A 37 2.16 19.00 -44.98
CA GLN A 37 3.33 19.87 -45.11
C GLN A 37 3.11 21.10 -44.23
N GLN A 38 4.10 21.43 -43.40
CA GLN A 38 4.16 22.68 -42.62
C GLN A 38 4.81 23.81 -43.44
N PRO A 39 4.48 25.08 -43.13
CA PRO A 39 5.50 26.10 -43.01
C PRO A 39 5.48 26.82 -41.64
N GLN A 40 6.67 27.27 -41.25
CA GLN A 40 7.04 27.94 -40.00
C GLN A 40 6.92 29.50 -40.08
N PRO A 41 7.18 30.28 -39.01
CA PRO A 41 6.31 31.35 -38.50
C PRO A 41 6.72 32.79 -38.85
N GLN A 42 5.80 33.74 -38.61
CA GLN A 42 6.10 35.17 -38.48
C GLN A 42 5.43 35.74 -37.20
N GLN A 43 6.19 36.47 -36.38
CA GLN A 43 5.72 37.37 -35.32
C GLN A 43 6.07 38.85 -35.69
N PRO A 44 5.83 39.87 -34.84
CA PRO A 44 4.61 40.69 -34.80
C PRO A 44 4.91 42.20 -35.00
N THR A 45 3.91 43.04 -35.27
CA THR A 45 4.09 44.50 -35.25
C THR A 45 2.99 45.24 -34.48
N THR A 46 3.45 46.05 -33.52
CA THR A 46 2.94 47.37 -33.05
C THR A 46 1.52 47.45 -32.46
N SER A 47 1.36 47.55 -31.14
CA SER A 47 1.44 48.75 -30.28
C SER A 47 0.33 49.79 -30.51
N PHE A 48 -0.67 49.82 -29.61
CA PHE A 48 -1.47 51.01 -29.35
C PHE A 48 -1.73 51.15 -27.84
N SER A 49 -1.37 52.32 -27.32
CA SER A 49 -1.56 52.77 -25.95
C SER A 49 -2.84 53.60 -25.88
N ALA A 50 -3.69 53.34 -24.88
CA ALA A 50 -4.69 54.31 -24.43
C ALA A 50 -4.96 54.11 -22.93
N THR A 51 -4.50 55.09 -22.16
CA THR A 51 -4.76 55.33 -20.75
C THR A 51 -6.15 55.94 -20.58
N MET A 52 -7.02 55.36 -19.73
CA MET A 52 -8.05 56.11 -18.98
C MET A 52 -8.61 55.31 -17.79
N GLY A 53 -8.53 55.93 -16.60
CA GLY A 53 -9.62 55.96 -15.62
C GLY A 53 -9.92 54.70 -14.80
N ALA A 54 -9.17 54.47 -13.73
CA ALA A 54 -9.58 53.56 -12.66
C ALA A 54 -10.66 54.21 -11.77
N GLN A 55 -11.87 53.63 -11.77
CA GLN A 55 -12.88 53.83 -10.72
C GLN A 55 -13.02 52.53 -9.92
N ASN A 56 -12.91 52.65 -8.59
CA ASN A 56 -12.99 51.57 -7.60
C ASN A 56 -14.35 50.85 -7.63
N ILE A 57 -14.31 49.52 -7.76
CA ILE A 57 -15.44 48.60 -7.51
C ILE A 57 -14.99 47.59 -6.43
N PRO A 58 -15.78 47.32 -5.37
CA PRO A 58 -15.33 46.46 -4.28
C PRO A 58 -15.49 44.95 -4.57
N ALA A 59 -14.45 44.20 -4.16
CA ALA A 59 -14.38 42.79 -3.76
C ALA A 59 -15.12 41.71 -4.58
N VAL A 60 -14.47 41.27 -5.67
CA VAL A 60 -14.62 39.93 -6.26
C VAL A 60 -13.27 39.21 -6.14
N SER A 61 -12.80 38.86 -4.93
CA SER A 61 -11.35 38.56 -4.79
C SER A 61 -10.93 37.44 -3.83
N GLU A 62 -11.75 36.44 -3.52
CA GLU A 62 -11.22 35.22 -2.87
C GLU A 62 -11.42 33.96 -3.71
N ARG A 63 -12.62 33.71 -4.26
CA ARG A 63 -12.88 32.50 -5.06
C ARG A 63 -12.31 32.55 -6.49
N VAL A 64 -12.25 33.73 -7.10
CA VAL A 64 -11.57 33.93 -8.40
C VAL A 64 -10.05 33.86 -8.23
N MET A 65 -9.55 34.30 -7.07
CA MET A 65 -8.12 34.18 -6.73
C MET A 65 -7.72 32.71 -6.52
N LEU A 66 -8.53 31.87 -5.86
CA LEU A 66 -8.26 30.42 -5.78
C LEU A 66 -8.25 29.76 -7.18
N GLY A 67 -9.20 30.12 -8.05
CA GLY A 67 -9.29 29.59 -9.41
C GLY A 67 -8.14 30.03 -10.34
N ASN A 68 -7.57 31.22 -10.11
CA ASN A 68 -6.43 31.74 -10.86
C ASN A 68 -5.08 31.35 -10.25
N GLN A 69 -4.98 31.10 -8.94
CA GLN A 69 -3.75 30.60 -8.32
C GLN A 69 -3.43 29.15 -8.74
N ILE A 70 -4.44 28.32 -9.00
CA ILE A 70 -4.29 26.99 -9.61
C ILE A 70 -3.77 27.09 -11.05
N ALA A 71 -3.98 28.23 -11.73
CA ALA A 71 -3.53 28.44 -13.10
C ALA A 71 -2.05 28.85 -13.20
N GLU A 72 -1.48 29.50 -12.17
CA GLU A 72 -0.05 29.86 -12.12
C GLU A 72 0.83 28.80 -11.45
N ASN A 73 0.24 27.93 -10.64
CA ASN A 73 0.89 26.78 -10.02
C ASN A 73 -0.07 25.59 -10.15
N GLY A 74 0.23 24.62 -11.03
CA GLY A 74 -0.67 23.49 -11.27
C GLY A 74 -1.04 22.69 -10.00
N PRO A 75 -2.02 21.78 -10.10
CA PRO A 75 -2.60 21.11 -8.93
C PRO A 75 -1.54 20.37 -8.13
N ARG A 76 -1.66 20.40 -6.80
CA ARG A 76 -0.81 19.65 -5.87
C ARG A 76 -1.40 18.26 -5.71
N ILE A 77 -0.71 17.25 -6.22
CA ILE A 77 -1.18 15.87 -6.26
C ILE A 77 -0.30 15.05 -5.32
N LEU A 78 -0.93 14.37 -4.35
CA LEU A 78 -0.26 13.41 -3.50
C LEU A 78 -0.49 11.99 -4.04
N ILE A 79 0.58 11.27 -4.31
CA ILE A 79 0.56 9.89 -4.81
C ILE A 79 0.96 8.95 -3.66
N CYS A 80 0.00 8.14 -3.19
CA CYS A 80 0.15 7.23 -2.05
C CYS A 80 -0.16 5.76 -2.38
N PRO A 81 0.52 5.13 -3.35
CA PRO A 81 0.18 3.79 -3.80
C PRO A 81 0.76 2.71 -2.89
N SER A 82 0.18 1.51 -2.97
CA SER A 82 0.87 0.26 -2.65
C SER A 82 1.53 -0.31 -3.90
N GLY A 83 2.43 -1.27 -3.71
CA GLY A 83 2.95 -2.10 -4.80
C GLY A 83 1.85 -3.01 -5.39
N PHE A 84 2.08 -3.46 -6.61
CA PHE A 84 1.32 -4.54 -7.26
C PHE A 84 2.11 -5.83 -7.05
N LYS A 85 1.60 -6.74 -6.21
CA LYS A 85 2.27 -8.00 -5.89
C LYS A 85 2.69 -8.73 -7.15
N GLU A 86 3.94 -9.22 -7.16
CA GLU A 86 4.55 -9.94 -8.29
C GLU A 86 4.65 -9.13 -9.60
N SER A 87 4.50 -7.80 -9.55
CA SER A 87 4.56 -6.92 -10.71
C SER A 87 5.42 -5.68 -10.46
N LEU A 88 4.89 -4.65 -9.80
CA LEU A 88 5.58 -3.37 -9.57
C LEU A 88 5.71 -3.08 -8.08
N GLY A 89 6.89 -2.63 -7.66
CA GLY A 89 7.14 -2.10 -6.33
C GLY A 89 6.40 -0.77 -6.07
N PRO A 90 6.15 -0.38 -4.81
CA PRO A 90 5.43 0.85 -4.48
C PRO A 90 6.03 2.12 -5.12
N ASN A 91 7.36 2.21 -5.23
CA ASN A 91 8.05 3.34 -5.87
C ASN A 91 7.76 3.39 -7.38
N GLU A 92 7.88 2.26 -8.07
CA GLU A 92 7.62 2.15 -9.52
C GLU A 92 6.17 2.49 -9.83
N VAL A 93 5.23 2.04 -9.00
CA VAL A 93 3.82 2.43 -9.09
C VAL A 93 3.66 3.95 -8.93
N ALA A 94 4.34 4.57 -7.97
CA ALA A 94 4.28 6.01 -7.77
C ALA A 94 4.86 6.79 -8.97
N ASP A 95 5.96 6.31 -9.54
CA ASP A 95 6.62 6.90 -10.72
C ASP A 95 5.75 6.81 -11.97
N CYS A 96 5.09 5.66 -12.21
CA CYS A 96 4.15 5.49 -13.32
C CYS A 96 2.96 6.46 -13.20
N ILE A 97 2.40 6.60 -12.00
CA ILE A 97 1.28 7.51 -11.76
C ILE A 97 1.72 8.97 -11.99
N GLU A 98 2.89 9.35 -11.46
CA GLU A 98 3.48 10.67 -11.70
C GLU A 98 3.66 10.95 -13.19
N ALA A 99 4.23 10.01 -13.94
CA ALA A 99 4.40 10.13 -15.38
C ALA A 99 3.07 10.36 -16.11
N GLY A 100 2.02 9.60 -15.77
CA GLY A 100 0.69 9.76 -16.36
C GLY A 100 0.05 11.10 -16.00
N VAL A 101 0.16 11.53 -14.74
CA VAL A 101 -0.29 12.84 -14.27
C VAL A 101 0.39 13.97 -15.06
N LEU A 102 1.71 13.91 -15.21
CA LEU A 102 2.49 14.97 -15.88
C LEU A 102 2.26 14.99 -17.41
N ARG A 103 1.91 13.87 -18.04
CA ARG A 103 1.45 13.84 -19.45
C ARG A 103 0.15 14.62 -19.65
N ALA A 104 -0.75 14.57 -18.67
CA ALA A 104 -2.02 15.28 -18.71
C ALA A 104 -1.91 16.75 -18.26
N VAL A 105 -1.13 17.01 -17.20
CA VAL A 105 -0.97 18.32 -16.57
C VAL A 105 0.51 18.56 -16.24
N PRO A 106 1.32 19.07 -17.19
CA PRO A 106 2.77 19.25 -17.00
C PRO A 106 3.17 20.20 -15.86
N THR A 107 2.25 21.06 -15.42
CA THR A 107 2.47 22.03 -14.33
C THR A 107 2.07 21.49 -12.95
N ALA A 108 1.59 20.25 -12.85
CA ALA A 108 1.21 19.65 -11.57
C ALA A 108 2.41 19.52 -10.63
N LYS A 109 2.19 19.76 -9.34
CA LYS A 109 3.18 19.57 -8.29
C LYS A 109 2.92 18.22 -7.64
N VAL A 110 3.76 17.24 -7.93
CA VAL A 110 3.58 15.88 -7.46
C VAL A 110 4.40 15.64 -6.19
N MET A 111 3.76 15.07 -5.18
CA MET A 111 4.38 14.56 -3.97
C MET A 111 4.14 13.05 -3.93
N LYS A 112 5.18 12.26 -3.62
CA LYS A 112 5.07 10.80 -3.57
C LYS A 112 5.29 10.33 -2.14
N ALA A 113 4.40 9.46 -1.67
CA ALA A 113 4.53 8.72 -0.42
C ALA A 113 4.16 7.26 -0.69
N PRO A 114 5.04 6.50 -1.35
CA PRO A 114 4.80 5.08 -1.62
C PRO A 114 4.68 4.31 -0.31
N MET A 115 3.62 3.50 -0.21
CA MET A 115 3.25 2.77 1.00
C MET A 115 3.77 1.33 0.92
N VAL A 116 4.65 0.98 1.85
CA VAL A 116 5.16 -0.37 2.07
C VAL A 116 4.44 -1.00 3.25
N ASP A 117 3.89 -2.19 3.08
CA ASP A 117 2.97 -2.83 4.05
C ASP A 117 3.70 -3.60 5.18
N GLY A 118 4.95 -3.23 5.48
CA GLY A 118 5.79 -3.95 6.45
C GLY A 118 6.43 -5.23 5.90
N GLY A 119 6.26 -5.54 4.62
CA GLY A 119 6.93 -6.63 3.91
C GLY A 119 8.26 -6.23 3.28
N GLU A 120 8.58 -6.82 2.13
CA GLU A 120 9.84 -6.59 1.41
C GLU A 120 10.06 -5.10 1.05
N GLY A 121 11.25 -4.57 1.34
CA GLY A 121 11.64 -3.19 1.03
C GLY A 121 11.12 -2.14 2.01
N PHE A 122 10.50 -2.56 3.12
CA PHE A 122 10.02 -1.68 4.18
C PHE A 122 11.14 -0.84 4.82
N THR A 123 12.28 -1.47 5.12
CA THR A 123 13.42 -0.76 5.73
C THR A 123 13.99 0.29 4.78
N GLU A 124 14.17 -0.07 3.51
CA GLU A 124 14.74 0.82 2.51
C GLU A 124 13.86 2.06 2.28
N ALA A 125 12.55 1.88 2.14
CA ALA A 125 11.62 2.98 1.91
C ALA A 125 11.64 4.00 3.05
N LEU A 126 11.61 3.54 4.31
CA LEU A 126 11.62 4.43 5.47
C LEU A 126 12.97 5.12 5.68
N VAL A 127 14.07 4.40 5.46
CA VAL A 127 15.41 4.99 5.53
C VAL A 127 15.58 6.07 4.47
N ALA A 128 15.21 5.80 3.22
CA ALA A 128 15.31 6.75 2.13
C ALA A 128 14.45 8.00 2.38
N THR A 129 13.21 7.81 2.82
CA THR A 129 12.26 8.91 3.07
C THR A 129 12.70 9.81 4.22
N THR A 130 13.35 9.25 5.24
CA THR A 130 13.76 10.00 6.44
C THR A 130 15.18 10.55 6.36
N GLY A 131 15.95 10.24 5.30
CA GLY A 131 17.37 10.58 5.20
C GLY A 131 18.24 9.78 6.19
N GLY A 132 17.79 8.57 6.54
CA GLY A 132 18.47 7.67 7.45
C GLY A 132 19.62 6.90 6.82
N GLN A 133 20.04 5.80 7.47
CA GLN A 133 21.09 4.93 6.94
C GLN A 133 20.79 3.45 7.18
N ARG A 134 21.13 2.60 6.20
CA ARG A 134 21.15 1.14 6.34
C ARG A 134 22.43 0.66 7.02
N ARG A 135 22.34 -0.47 7.68
CA ARG A 135 23.43 -1.25 8.26
C ARG A 135 23.33 -2.67 7.72
N PHE A 136 24.42 -3.18 7.17
CA PHE A 136 24.48 -4.50 6.54
C PHE A 136 25.27 -5.45 7.42
N LEU A 137 24.81 -6.68 7.50
CA LEU A 137 25.41 -7.75 8.29
C LEU A 137 24.97 -9.10 7.75
N GLU A 138 25.70 -10.14 8.13
CA GLU A 138 25.31 -11.51 7.86
C GLU A 138 24.53 -12.08 9.04
N VAL A 139 23.45 -12.80 8.75
CA VAL A 139 22.58 -13.43 9.76
C VAL A 139 22.25 -14.85 9.35
N THR A 140 21.77 -15.64 10.30
CA THR A 140 21.19 -16.96 10.05
C THR A 140 19.88 -16.82 9.28
N GLY A 141 19.88 -17.21 8.02
CA GLY A 141 18.71 -17.22 7.15
C GLY A 141 17.67 -18.27 7.54
N PRO A 142 16.54 -18.31 6.83
CA PRO A 142 15.41 -19.15 7.21
C PRO A 142 15.72 -20.64 7.15
N VAL A 143 16.68 -21.08 6.32
CA VAL A 143 17.10 -22.49 6.22
C VAL A 143 18.36 -22.81 7.04
N ARG A 144 18.75 -21.91 7.96
CA ARG A 144 19.94 -21.96 8.84
C ARG A 144 21.29 -21.69 8.16
N GLU A 145 21.29 -21.53 6.85
CA GLU A 145 22.45 -21.00 6.12
C GLU A 145 22.62 -19.50 6.38
N THR A 146 23.85 -19.01 6.27
CA THR A 146 24.14 -17.58 6.44
C THR A 146 23.66 -16.80 5.22
N VAL A 147 22.97 -15.68 5.44
CA VAL A 147 22.48 -14.79 4.37
C VAL A 147 22.90 -13.35 4.63
N PRO A 148 23.20 -12.57 3.57
CA PRO A 148 23.35 -11.12 3.71
C PRO A 148 21.99 -10.52 4.08
N SER A 149 22.00 -9.63 5.06
CA SER A 149 20.79 -8.97 5.55
C SER A 149 21.10 -7.54 5.97
N HIS A 150 20.08 -6.84 6.44
CA HIS A 150 20.19 -5.45 6.84
C HIS A 150 19.10 -5.02 7.81
N TYR A 151 19.38 -3.95 8.54
CA TYR A 151 18.42 -3.10 9.22
C TYR A 151 18.76 -1.63 8.90
N GLY A 152 17.96 -0.68 9.38
CA GLY A 152 18.22 0.73 9.17
C GLY A 152 17.99 1.57 10.41
N PHE A 153 18.50 2.79 10.40
CA PHE A 153 18.11 3.86 11.32
C PHE A 153 17.40 4.95 10.55
N LEU A 154 16.28 5.43 11.11
CA LEU A 154 15.57 6.58 10.57
C LEU A 154 16.39 7.86 10.77
N GLY A 155 16.43 8.70 9.74
CA GLY A 155 16.98 10.05 9.85
C GLY A 155 15.96 11.01 10.46
N ASN A 156 16.43 12.19 10.91
CA ASN A 156 15.57 13.28 11.39
C ASN A 156 14.58 12.88 12.51
N THR A 157 14.93 11.89 13.33
CA THR A 157 14.16 11.48 14.50
C THR A 157 14.78 12.04 15.78
N LEU A 158 13.94 12.43 16.75
CA LEU A 158 14.41 12.90 18.07
C LEU A 158 15.01 11.75 18.89
N THR A 159 14.51 10.54 18.67
CA THR A 159 14.91 9.33 19.38
C THR A 159 15.50 8.33 18.39
N PRO A 160 16.69 7.75 18.65
CA PRO A 160 17.31 6.75 17.77
C PRO A 160 16.34 5.60 17.49
N THR A 161 15.80 5.58 16.27
CA THR A 161 14.77 4.63 15.86
C THR A 161 15.33 3.75 14.75
N ALA A 162 15.50 2.46 15.05
CA ALA A 162 15.87 1.46 14.06
C ALA A 162 14.62 0.92 13.35
N VAL A 163 14.79 0.50 12.10
CA VAL A 163 13.80 -0.22 11.31
C VAL A 163 14.36 -1.59 11.00
N VAL A 164 13.60 -2.62 11.36
CA VAL A 164 13.93 -4.03 11.10
C VAL A 164 12.85 -4.60 10.20
N GLU A 165 13.25 -5.34 9.19
CA GLU A 165 12.34 -6.02 8.28
C GLU A 165 12.55 -7.52 8.41
N MET A 166 11.50 -8.25 8.79
CA MET A 166 11.62 -9.68 9.01
C MET A 166 11.97 -10.44 7.71
N ALA A 167 11.47 -9.95 6.57
CA ALA A 167 11.69 -10.55 5.27
C ALA A 167 13.18 -10.54 4.86
N ALA A 168 13.93 -9.54 5.30
CA ALA A 168 15.37 -9.43 5.03
C ALA A 168 16.19 -10.56 5.67
N ALA A 169 15.69 -11.24 6.70
CA ALA A 169 16.37 -12.36 7.36
C ALA A 169 15.62 -13.69 7.29
N ALA A 170 14.30 -13.66 7.12
CA ALA A 170 13.43 -14.83 7.16
C ALA A 170 12.27 -14.75 6.16
N GLY A 171 12.46 -14.02 5.05
CA GLY A 171 11.47 -13.89 3.98
C GLY A 171 11.34 -15.14 3.11
N LEU A 172 10.19 -15.31 2.45
CA LEU A 172 9.91 -16.42 1.55
C LEU A 172 10.71 -16.32 0.23
N SER A 173 11.06 -15.11 -0.19
CA SER A 173 11.87 -14.83 -1.38
C SER A 173 13.30 -15.36 -1.26
N ILE A 174 13.84 -15.42 -0.04
CA ILE A 174 15.19 -15.95 0.25
C ILE A 174 15.20 -17.44 0.65
N VAL A 175 14.04 -18.12 0.65
CA VAL A 175 13.97 -19.58 0.82
C VAL A 175 14.07 -20.26 -0.55
N PRO A 176 15.12 -21.07 -0.81
CA PRO A 176 15.20 -21.86 -2.04
C PRO A 176 13.94 -22.70 -2.25
N ARG A 177 13.41 -22.72 -3.48
CA ARG A 177 12.10 -23.34 -3.77
C ARG A 177 12.03 -24.81 -3.36
N ASP A 178 13.13 -25.54 -3.52
CA ASP A 178 13.31 -26.95 -3.16
C ASP A 178 13.49 -27.17 -1.64
N GLN A 179 13.70 -26.11 -0.87
CA GLN A 179 13.89 -26.14 0.59
C GLN A 179 12.74 -25.47 1.36
N ARG A 180 11.64 -25.14 0.68
CA ARG A 180 10.44 -24.58 1.29
C ARG A 180 9.75 -25.62 2.17
N ASN A 181 10.18 -25.71 3.42
CA ASN A 181 9.55 -26.52 4.45
C ASN A 181 9.45 -25.75 5.79
N PRO A 182 8.26 -25.22 6.14
CA PRO A 182 8.08 -24.39 7.32
C PRO A 182 8.22 -25.14 8.65
N LEU A 183 8.33 -26.47 8.64
CA LEU A 183 8.71 -27.25 9.82
C LEU A 183 10.12 -26.94 10.31
N TYR A 184 11.02 -26.57 9.40
CA TYR A 184 12.44 -26.41 9.70
C TYR A 184 12.93 -24.97 9.55
N THR A 185 12.13 -24.09 8.94
CA THR A 185 12.55 -22.71 8.76
C THR A 185 12.44 -21.89 10.04
N THR A 186 13.39 -20.97 10.24
CA THR A 186 13.62 -20.28 11.50
C THR A 186 13.62 -18.76 11.37
N THR A 187 13.17 -18.07 12.42
CA THR A 187 13.24 -16.60 12.56
C THR A 187 14.50 -16.12 13.28
N PHE A 188 15.47 -17.00 13.55
CA PHE A 188 16.68 -16.68 14.33
C PHE A 188 17.44 -15.45 13.82
N GLY A 189 17.60 -15.30 12.49
CA GLY A 189 18.23 -14.12 11.90
C GLY A 189 17.50 -12.81 12.20
N VAL A 190 16.18 -12.82 12.36
CA VAL A 190 15.41 -11.62 12.76
C VAL A 190 15.82 -11.17 14.15
N GLY A 191 16.02 -12.11 15.08
CA GLY A 191 16.52 -11.78 16.42
C GLY A 191 17.96 -11.26 16.40
N GLN A 192 18.80 -11.72 15.47
CA GLN A 192 20.13 -11.15 15.26
C GLN A 192 20.07 -9.70 14.74
N LEU A 193 19.12 -9.37 13.85
CA LEU A 193 18.88 -7.99 13.41
C LEU A 193 18.43 -7.09 14.57
N ILE A 194 17.47 -7.56 15.37
CA ILE A 194 17.00 -6.82 16.56
C ILE A 194 18.16 -6.60 17.54
N LYS A 195 18.95 -7.66 17.82
CA LYS A 195 20.12 -7.57 18.69
C LYS A 195 21.12 -6.54 18.17
N ALA A 196 21.46 -6.57 16.88
CA ALA A 196 22.38 -5.61 16.28
C ALA A 196 21.86 -4.16 16.38
N ALA A 197 20.56 -3.93 16.15
CA ALA A 197 19.95 -2.62 16.32
C ALA A 197 20.02 -2.13 17.78
N LEU A 198 19.77 -3.02 18.75
CA LEU A 198 19.92 -2.71 20.18
C LEU A 198 21.37 -2.41 20.53
N ASP A 199 22.33 -3.19 20.05
CA ASP A 199 23.77 -2.97 20.27
C ASP A 199 24.20 -1.59 19.72
N ASP A 200 23.64 -1.19 18.57
CA ASP A 200 23.91 0.09 17.90
C ASP A 200 23.25 1.32 18.56
N GLY A 201 22.48 1.15 19.64
CA GLY A 201 21.89 2.29 20.33
C GLY A 201 20.42 2.54 20.08
N ALA A 202 19.69 1.63 19.42
CA ALA A 202 18.26 1.81 19.20
C ALA A 202 17.51 1.97 20.53
N MET A 203 16.72 3.03 20.62
CA MET A 203 15.78 3.29 21.71
C MET A 203 14.35 2.95 21.28
N ASN A 204 14.07 3.01 19.98
CA ASN A 204 12.86 2.48 19.37
C ASN A 204 13.24 1.51 18.25
N ILE A 205 12.48 0.44 18.10
CA ILE A 205 12.55 -0.44 16.93
C ILE A 205 11.18 -0.47 16.27
N LEU A 206 11.15 -0.13 15.00
CA LEU A 206 10.01 -0.34 14.13
C LEU A 206 10.23 -1.63 13.33
N LEU A 207 9.38 -2.62 13.54
CA LEU A 207 9.53 -3.92 12.88
C LEU A 207 8.41 -4.19 11.86
N GLY A 208 8.80 -4.48 10.62
CA GLY A 208 7.90 -4.91 9.55
C GLY A 208 7.67 -6.43 9.55
N CYS A 209 6.40 -6.84 9.68
CA CYS A 209 5.95 -8.22 9.54
C CYS A 209 5.20 -8.45 8.22
N GLY A 210 5.90 -8.96 7.22
CA GLY A 210 5.35 -9.39 5.95
C GLY A 210 6.24 -10.45 5.29
N ASP A 211 5.70 -11.13 4.27
CA ASP A 211 6.44 -11.99 3.35
C ASP A 211 7.32 -13.09 3.98
N SER A 212 6.98 -13.56 5.17
CA SER A 212 7.73 -14.59 5.90
C SER A 212 7.81 -15.93 5.17
N GLY A 213 8.98 -16.59 5.24
CA GLY A 213 9.22 -17.98 4.84
C GLY A 213 9.13 -18.99 5.98
N THR A 214 8.68 -18.57 7.18
CA THR A 214 8.79 -19.32 8.44
C THR A 214 7.46 -19.66 9.10
N CYS A 215 7.45 -20.64 10.00
CA CYS A 215 6.31 -20.96 10.88
C CYS A 215 6.79 -21.51 12.24
N ASP A 216 7.68 -20.79 12.90
CA ASP A 216 8.30 -21.18 14.17
C ASP A 216 7.79 -20.38 15.38
N GLY A 217 6.69 -19.63 15.24
CA GLY A 217 6.11 -18.85 16.34
C GLY A 217 6.97 -17.67 16.80
N GLY A 218 8.06 -17.32 16.08
CA GLY A 218 9.04 -16.34 16.55
C GLY A 218 9.97 -16.86 17.64
N ILE A 219 9.98 -18.18 17.88
CA ILE A 219 10.83 -18.79 18.91
C ILE A 219 12.30 -18.67 18.53
N GLY A 220 12.65 -18.87 17.25
CA GLY A 220 14.03 -18.64 16.77
C GLY A 220 14.50 -17.21 17.04
N MET A 221 13.67 -16.21 16.74
CA MET A 221 13.95 -14.80 17.05
C MET A 221 14.16 -14.57 18.55
N ALA A 222 13.29 -15.08 19.41
CA ALA A 222 13.44 -14.94 20.86
C ALA A 222 14.71 -15.64 21.39
N GLN A 223 15.07 -16.80 20.84
CA GLN A 223 16.33 -17.50 21.18
C GLN A 223 17.57 -16.67 20.85
N ALA A 224 17.60 -16.02 19.68
CA ALA A 224 18.70 -15.13 19.30
C ALA A 224 18.84 -13.90 20.22
N LEU A 225 17.75 -13.52 20.90
CA LEU A 225 17.71 -12.46 21.90
C LEU A 225 17.98 -12.95 23.33
N GLY A 226 18.23 -14.26 23.51
CA GLY A 226 18.66 -14.85 24.80
C GLY A 226 17.57 -15.59 25.57
N ALA A 227 16.36 -15.73 25.03
CA ALA A 227 15.34 -16.60 25.63
C ALA A 227 15.71 -18.09 25.45
N ARG A 228 15.35 -18.90 26.44
CA ARG A 228 15.57 -20.36 26.41
C ARG A 228 14.23 -21.08 26.52
N PHE A 229 14.07 -22.17 25.78
CA PHE A 229 12.80 -22.90 25.69
C PHE A 229 13.03 -24.36 26.03
N PHE A 230 12.05 -24.97 26.69
CA PHE A 230 12.18 -26.33 27.21
C PHE A 230 11.00 -27.19 26.79
N THR A 231 11.30 -28.45 26.50
CA THR A 231 10.29 -29.47 26.22
C THR A 231 9.59 -29.92 27.50
N THR A 232 8.51 -30.69 27.35
CA THR A 232 7.82 -31.37 28.47
C THR A 232 8.72 -32.26 29.33
N LYS A 233 9.90 -32.66 28.82
CA LYS A 233 10.90 -33.45 29.55
C LYS A 233 11.93 -32.60 30.31
N GLY A 234 11.82 -31.27 30.22
CA GLY A 234 12.80 -30.33 30.78
C GLY A 234 14.08 -30.20 29.96
N THR A 235 14.13 -30.79 28.76
CA THR A 235 15.27 -30.64 27.85
C THR A 235 15.19 -29.30 27.14
N GLU A 236 16.29 -28.55 27.10
CA GLU A 236 16.37 -27.31 26.34
C GLU A 236 16.25 -27.59 24.83
N ILE A 237 15.37 -26.87 24.15
CA ILE A 237 15.20 -26.92 22.70
C ILE A 237 16.38 -26.15 22.08
N PRO A 238 17.20 -26.79 21.21
CA PRO A 238 18.30 -26.11 20.57
C PRO A 238 17.85 -24.87 19.76
N PRO A 239 18.74 -23.89 19.55
CA PRO A 239 18.42 -22.74 18.72
C PRO A 239 18.02 -23.12 17.29
N ALA A 240 17.13 -22.33 16.71
CA ALA A 240 16.86 -22.29 15.28
C ALA A 240 16.38 -23.63 14.65
N GLN A 241 15.62 -24.43 15.39
CA GLN A 241 15.14 -25.75 14.91
C GLN A 241 13.81 -25.72 14.12
N GLY A 242 13.18 -24.54 13.99
CA GLY A 242 11.92 -24.38 13.25
C GLY A 242 10.68 -24.92 13.98
N GLY A 243 9.53 -24.86 13.31
CA GLY A 243 8.22 -25.17 13.91
C GLY A 243 8.05 -26.61 14.41
N ALA A 244 8.68 -27.61 13.78
CA ALA A 244 8.56 -29.02 14.20
C ALA A 244 9.06 -29.27 15.63
N SER A 245 10.07 -28.52 16.04
CA SER A 245 10.68 -28.64 17.38
C SER A 245 9.78 -28.17 18.52
N LEU A 246 8.63 -27.57 18.21
CA LEU A 246 7.77 -26.90 19.19
C LEU A 246 6.54 -27.73 19.59
N THR A 247 6.39 -28.93 19.03
CA THR A 247 5.24 -29.82 19.30
C THR A 247 5.17 -30.29 20.76
N ASP A 248 6.31 -30.33 21.46
CA ASP A 248 6.43 -30.66 22.88
C ASP A 248 6.95 -29.49 23.75
N LEU A 249 6.92 -28.26 23.23
CA LEU A 249 7.26 -27.04 23.96
C LEU A 249 6.38 -26.92 25.22
N ALA A 250 7.01 -26.65 26.37
CA ALA A 250 6.34 -26.63 27.66
C ALA A 250 6.71 -25.43 28.56
N ALA A 251 7.91 -24.87 28.41
CA ALA A 251 8.33 -23.76 29.26
C ALA A 251 9.30 -22.81 28.55
N VAL A 252 9.42 -21.60 29.10
CA VAL A 252 10.35 -20.56 28.66
C VAL A 252 11.06 -19.94 29.86
N ASP A 253 12.34 -19.64 29.68
CA ASP A 253 13.18 -18.85 30.58
C ASP A 253 13.62 -17.58 29.86
N LEU A 254 13.23 -16.43 30.42
CA LEU A 254 13.49 -15.08 29.86
C LEU A 254 14.63 -14.36 30.59
N SER A 255 15.28 -15.00 31.57
CA SER A 255 16.33 -14.36 32.37
C SER A 255 17.57 -13.95 31.56
N GLY A 256 17.79 -14.62 30.42
CA GLY A 256 18.89 -14.33 29.48
C GLY A 256 18.56 -13.30 28.41
N LEU A 257 17.35 -12.72 28.41
CA LEU A 257 16.96 -11.74 27.39
C LEU A 257 17.93 -10.55 27.36
N HIS A 258 18.17 -10.04 26.15
CA HIS A 258 19.02 -8.88 25.93
C HIS A 258 18.59 -7.70 26.82
N PRO A 259 19.46 -7.14 27.68
CA PRO A 259 19.05 -6.22 28.74
C PRO A 259 18.38 -4.94 28.20
N ARG A 260 18.83 -4.46 27.04
CA ARG A 260 18.28 -3.26 26.39
C ARG A 260 16.84 -3.40 25.90
N LEU A 261 16.27 -4.62 25.87
CA LEU A 261 14.84 -4.80 25.55
C LEU A 261 13.94 -4.09 26.57
N GLN A 262 14.39 -3.91 27.82
CA GLN A 262 13.63 -3.18 28.84
C GLN A 262 13.63 -1.66 28.62
N GLU A 263 14.61 -1.15 27.89
CA GLU A 263 14.82 0.28 27.63
C GLU A 263 14.32 0.69 26.24
N CYS A 264 14.05 -0.30 25.37
CA CYS A 264 13.70 -0.08 23.98
C CYS A 264 12.22 -0.41 23.71
N SER A 265 11.47 0.52 23.10
CA SER A 265 10.12 0.21 22.64
C SER A 265 10.16 -0.44 21.25
N ILE A 266 9.50 -1.58 21.09
CA ILE A 266 9.38 -2.27 19.80
C ILE A 266 7.94 -2.17 19.30
N ASP A 267 7.73 -1.40 18.22
CA ASP A 267 6.47 -1.25 17.53
C ASP A 267 6.47 -2.13 16.26
N VAL A 268 5.48 -3.01 16.11
CA VAL A 268 5.42 -3.99 15.02
C VAL A 268 4.26 -3.70 14.07
N ALA A 269 4.57 -3.46 12.81
CA ALA A 269 3.58 -3.36 11.72
C ALA A 269 3.23 -4.77 11.20
N CYS A 270 2.03 -5.26 11.50
CA CYS A 270 1.64 -6.63 11.16
C CYS A 270 0.25 -6.74 10.53
N ASN A 271 -0.02 -7.88 9.88
CA ASN A 271 -1.37 -8.20 9.42
C ASN A 271 -2.25 -8.49 10.64
N TRP A 272 -3.10 -7.52 10.98
CA TRP A 272 -3.91 -7.51 12.19
C TRP A 272 -4.89 -8.68 12.29
N HIS A 273 -5.37 -9.20 11.15
CA HIS A 273 -6.38 -10.26 11.13
C HIS A 273 -5.80 -11.67 11.28
N ASN A 274 -4.47 -11.81 11.22
CA ASN A 274 -3.82 -13.10 11.38
C ASN A 274 -3.77 -13.49 12.86
N VAL A 275 -4.34 -14.65 13.18
CA VAL A 275 -4.35 -15.22 14.53
C VAL A 275 -3.45 -16.45 14.60
N LEU A 276 -2.92 -16.74 15.78
CA LEU A 276 -1.95 -17.82 15.98
C LEU A 276 -2.59 -19.20 15.72
N CYS A 277 -3.76 -19.47 16.31
CA CYS A 277 -4.35 -20.82 16.34
C CYS A 277 -5.77 -20.88 15.77
N GLY A 278 -6.28 -22.12 15.65
CA GLY A 278 -7.66 -22.44 15.27
C GLY A 278 -7.88 -22.54 13.76
N PRO A 279 -9.14 -22.62 13.29
CA PRO A 279 -9.45 -22.85 11.87
C PRO A 279 -8.89 -21.78 10.92
N LYS A 280 -8.66 -20.57 11.42
CA LYS A 280 -8.04 -19.44 10.72
C LYS A 280 -6.61 -19.15 11.21
N GLY A 281 -6.02 -20.08 11.94
CA GLY A 281 -4.67 -19.98 12.49
C GLY A 281 -3.61 -19.93 11.39
N VAL A 282 -2.47 -19.32 11.73
CA VAL A 282 -1.40 -19.04 10.76
C VAL A 282 -0.89 -20.29 10.04
N ALA A 283 -0.77 -21.41 10.75
CA ALA A 283 -0.32 -22.68 10.17
C ALA A 283 -1.26 -23.16 9.06
N ARG A 284 -2.57 -23.11 9.29
CA ARG A 284 -3.59 -23.57 8.34
C ARG A 284 -3.74 -22.65 7.14
N VAL A 285 -3.70 -21.34 7.37
CA VAL A 285 -3.93 -20.33 6.33
C VAL A 285 -2.69 -20.13 5.46
N PHE A 286 -1.50 -20.09 6.05
CA PHE A 286 -0.26 -19.69 5.36
C PHE A 286 0.80 -20.78 5.26
N GLY A 287 0.63 -21.93 5.93
CA GLY A 287 1.54 -23.08 5.79
C GLY A 287 1.63 -23.62 4.36
N PRO A 288 0.51 -23.85 3.64
CA PRO A 288 0.54 -24.43 2.30
C PRO A 288 1.36 -23.64 1.28
N GLN A 289 1.22 -22.30 1.25
CA GLN A 289 2.02 -21.44 0.35
C GLN A 289 3.51 -21.43 0.69
N LYS A 290 3.88 -21.84 1.91
CA LYS A 290 5.28 -21.98 2.36
C LYS A 290 5.83 -23.39 2.12
N GLY A 291 5.03 -24.31 1.58
CA GLY A 291 5.44 -25.67 1.23
C GLY A 291 4.96 -26.78 2.17
N ALA A 292 4.14 -26.47 3.18
CA ALA A 292 3.60 -27.49 4.07
C ALA A 292 2.53 -28.37 3.38
N THR A 293 2.71 -29.67 3.44
CA THR A 293 1.65 -30.65 3.13
C THR A 293 0.54 -30.63 4.19
N PRO A 294 -0.66 -31.19 3.90
CA PRO A 294 -1.75 -31.22 4.88
C PRO A 294 -1.36 -31.83 6.24
N THR A 295 -0.54 -32.89 6.25
CA THR A 295 -0.06 -33.50 7.50
C THR A 295 0.91 -32.60 8.25
N GLU A 296 1.80 -31.90 7.54
CA GLU A 296 2.74 -30.96 8.16
C GLU A 296 2.01 -29.72 8.70
N VAL A 297 0.91 -29.29 8.07
CA VAL A 297 0.04 -28.24 8.59
C VAL A 297 -0.53 -28.61 9.96
N GLU A 298 -0.96 -29.86 10.17
CA GLU A 298 -1.45 -30.31 11.47
C GLU A 298 -0.34 -30.32 12.54
N LEU A 299 0.88 -30.72 12.17
CA LEU A 299 2.04 -30.63 13.07
C LEU A 299 2.36 -29.18 13.46
N LEU A 300 2.32 -28.26 12.50
CA LEU A 300 2.53 -26.84 12.74
C LEU A 300 1.42 -26.23 13.60
N ASP A 301 0.17 -26.63 13.40
CA ASP A 301 -0.95 -26.16 14.23
C ASP A 301 -0.78 -26.62 15.69
N MET A 302 -0.39 -27.87 15.92
CA MET A 302 -0.05 -28.38 17.26
C MET A 302 1.11 -27.60 17.90
N ALA A 303 2.16 -27.32 17.13
CA ALA A 303 3.27 -26.46 17.57
C ALA A 303 2.79 -25.05 17.94
N MET A 304 1.96 -24.42 17.12
CA MET A 304 1.44 -23.07 17.39
C MET A 304 0.53 -23.04 18.61
N ILE A 305 -0.24 -24.10 18.88
CA ILE A 305 -1.00 -24.24 20.13
C ILE A 305 -0.06 -24.24 21.33
N ARG A 306 1.04 -25.00 21.29
CA ARG A 306 2.04 -25.00 22.38
C ARG A 306 2.69 -23.63 22.57
N VAL A 307 3.08 -22.97 21.49
CA VAL A 307 3.60 -21.60 21.53
C VAL A 307 2.56 -20.67 22.17
N GLY A 308 1.30 -20.75 21.74
CA GLY A 308 0.21 -19.95 22.29
C GLY A 308 0.05 -20.11 23.79
N THR A 309 0.07 -21.36 24.28
CA THR A 309 0.01 -21.67 25.72
C THR A 309 1.21 -21.07 26.47
N VAL A 310 2.43 -21.42 26.07
CA VAL A 310 3.65 -21.02 26.81
C VAL A 310 3.83 -19.49 26.80
N VAL A 311 3.57 -18.84 25.68
CA VAL A 311 3.66 -17.37 25.60
C VAL A 311 2.57 -16.72 26.44
N SER A 312 1.32 -17.22 26.37
CA SER A 312 0.22 -16.64 27.15
C SER A 312 0.46 -16.73 28.65
N ASP A 313 1.00 -17.86 29.12
CA ASP A 313 1.36 -18.06 30.51
C ASP A 313 2.50 -17.12 30.93
N ALA A 314 3.54 -16.98 30.09
CA ALA A 314 4.69 -16.14 30.38
C ALA A 314 4.34 -14.65 30.49
N ILE A 315 3.41 -14.15 29.67
CA ILE A 315 3.03 -12.73 29.65
C ILE A 315 1.72 -12.43 30.41
N GLY A 316 1.04 -13.46 30.94
CA GLY A 316 -0.21 -13.34 31.69
C GLY A 316 -1.41 -12.88 30.84
N LYS A 317 -1.41 -13.17 29.53
CA LYS A 317 -2.47 -12.75 28.59
C LYS A 317 -2.65 -13.79 27.49
N ASP A 318 -3.89 -14.19 27.22
CA ASP A 318 -4.19 -15.09 26.10
C ASP A 318 -3.96 -14.42 24.73
N ILE A 319 -3.05 -15.01 23.95
CA ILE A 319 -2.70 -14.56 22.60
C ILE A 319 -3.18 -15.51 21.49
N THR A 320 -3.80 -16.64 21.86
CA THR A 320 -4.17 -17.75 20.96
C THR A 320 -4.98 -17.27 19.75
N TYR A 321 -5.90 -16.33 19.99
CA TYR A 321 -6.76 -15.70 18.98
C TYR A 321 -6.60 -14.18 18.92
N ALA A 322 -5.57 -13.64 19.57
CA ALA A 322 -5.36 -12.20 19.59
C ALA A 322 -5.04 -11.68 18.17
N PRO A 323 -5.55 -10.50 17.78
CA PRO A 323 -5.17 -9.87 16.53
C PRO A 323 -3.65 -9.71 16.39
N GLY A 324 -3.13 -10.07 15.21
CA GLY A 324 -1.71 -10.00 14.90
C GLY A 324 -0.84 -11.12 15.49
N SER A 325 -1.34 -11.97 16.39
CA SER A 325 -0.51 -13.03 17.01
C SER A 325 -0.02 -14.07 16.01
N GLY A 326 -0.78 -14.27 14.93
CA GLY A 326 -0.40 -15.13 13.81
C GLY A 326 0.47 -14.47 12.74
N ALA A 327 0.91 -13.22 12.93
CA ALA A 327 1.73 -12.53 11.93
C ALA A 327 3.03 -13.29 11.64
N SER A 328 3.42 -13.33 10.37
CA SER A 328 4.70 -13.90 9.91
C SER A 328 5.04 -15.29 10.46
N GLY A 329 4.10 -16.24 10.39
CA GLY A 329 4.34 -17.61 10.87
C GLY A 329 4.22 -17.76 12.39
N GLY A 330 3.44 -16.90 13.04
CA GLY A 330 3.28 -16.87 14.48
C GLY A 330 4.33 -16.04 15.20
N MET A 331 5.24 -15.37 14.47
CA MET A 331 6.24 -14.47 15.06
C MET A 331 5.61 -13.34 15.87
N GLY A 332 4.36 -12.96 15.60
CA GLY A 332 3.59 -12.07 16.47
C GLY A 332 3.56 -12.53 17.94
N ALA A 333 3.47 -13.84 18.19
CA ALA A 333 3.56 -14.41 19.53
C ALA A 333 4.94 -14.21 20.17
N GLY A 334 6.02 -14.58 19.46
CA GLY A 334 7.38 -14.37 19.94
C GLY A 334 7.73 -12.89 20.15
N LEU A 335 7.16 -11.99 19.34
CA LEU A 335 7.31 -10.54 19.51
C LEU A 335 6.61 -10.05 20.78
N GLN A 336 5.39 -10.51 21.05
CA GLN A 336 4.69 -10.20 22.31
C GLN A 336 5.44 -10.76 23.53
N LEU A 337 6.05 -11.95 23.41
CA LEU A 337 6.87 -12.55 24.47
C LEU A 337 8.04 -11.67 24.89
N ILE A 338 8.70 -11.00 23.94
CA ILE A 338 9.81 -10.05 24.22
C ILE A 338 9.34 -8.63 24.52
N GLY A 339 8.03 -8.41 24.72
CA GLY A 339 7.44 -7.13 25.11
C GLY A 339 7.11 -6.17 23.96
N ALA A 340 7.13 -6.63 22.70
CA ALA A 340 6.78 -5.79 21.56
C ALA A 340 5.28 -5.50 21.46
N GLN A 341 4.93 -4.34 20.92
CA GLN A 341 3.55 -3.92 20.67
C GLN A 341 3.18 -4.18 19.22
N LEU A 342 2.12 -4.95 19.01
CA LEU A 342 1.60 -5.24 17.68
C LEU A 342 0.60 -4.17 17.27
N HIS A 343 0.69 -3.74 16.02
CA HIS A 343 -0.19 -2.74 15.43
C HIS A 343 -0.64 -3.16 14.03
N PRO A 344 -1.82 -2.70 13.58
CA PRO A 344 -2.15 -2.72 12.15
C PRO A 344 -1.06 -2.00 11.36
N ARG A 345 -0.67 -2.59 10.21
CA ARG A 345 0.38 -2.03 9.34
C ARG A 345 0.23 -0.53 9.08
N PHE A 346 -0.99 -0.10 8.81
CA PHE A 346 -1.26 1.29 8.43
C PHE A 346 -1.06 2.29 9.58
N ASP A 347 -1.46 1.95 10.80
CA ASP A 347 -1.33 2.82 11.98
C ASP A 347 0.14 3.21 12.20
N ILE A 348 1.04 2.26 11.95
CA ILE A 348 2.47 2.47 12.04
C ILE A 348 2.99 3.30 10.88
N ILE A 349 2.69 2.90 9.64
CA ILE A 349 3.16 3.62 8.44
C ILE A 349 2.79 5.10 8.50
N THR A 350 1.58 5.42 8.97
CA THR A 350 1.10 6.82 9.06
C THR A 350 1.79 7.65 10.12
N LYS A 351 2.19 7.03 11.24
CA LYS A 351 2.99 7.68 12.30
C LYS A 351 4.35 8.10 11.76
N PHE A 352 4.97 7.32 10.87
CA PHE A 352 6.33 7.56 10.39
C PHE A 352 6.41 8.32 9.05
N LEU A 353 5.46 8.13 8.12
CA LEU A 353 5.47 8.82 6.82
C LEU A 353 4.85 10.23 6.85
N ASN A 354 4.43 10.73 8.01
CA ASN A 354 3.76 12.03 8.19
C ASN A 354 2.70 12.32 7.10
N ILE A 355 1.95 11.29 6.70
CA ILE A 355 0.97 11.38 5.61
C ILE A 355 -0.07 12.47 5.89
N ASN A 356 -0.39 12.65 7.17
CA ASN A 356 -1.28 13.72 7.64
C ASN A 356 -0.84 15.12 7.22
N SER A 357 0.47 15.42 7.23
CA SER A 357 0.96 16.72 6.75
C SER A 357 0.95 16.80 5.23
N LEU A 358 1.30 15.71 4.53
CA LEU A 358 1.31 15.67 3.06
C LEU A 358 -0.09 15.86 2.48
N VAL A 359 -1.09 15.24 3.11
CA VAL A 359 -2.51 15.36 2.70
C VAL A 359 -3.02 16.78 2.86
N LYS A 360 -2.62 17.50 3.92
CA LYS A 360 -3.07 18.88 4.18
C LYS A 360 -2.71 19.84 3.02
N ASP A 361 -1.63 19.53 2.32
CA ASP A 361 -1.02 20.39 1.32
C ASP A 361 -1.37 19.99 -0.12
N CYS A 362 -2.30 19.05 -0.33
CA CYS A 362 -2.68 18.58 -1.67
C CYS A 362 -4.16 18.84 -2.02
N ASP A 363 -4.43 18.96 -3.32
CA ASP A 363 -5.76 19.17 -3.88
C ASP A 363 -6.49 17.84 -4.16
N VAL A 364 -5.73 16.77 -4.40
CA VAL A 364 -6.24 15.41 -4.65
C VAL A 364 -5.18 14.38 -4.28
N VAL A 365 -5.64 13.24 -3.77
CA VAL A 365 -4.81 12.05 -3.52
C VAL A 365 -5.08 11.00 -4.60
N ILE A 366 -4.02 10.45 -5.17
CA ILE A 366 -4.08 9.26 -6.03
C ILE A 366 -3.40 8.10 -5.29
N THR A 367 -4.14 7.02 -5.08
CA THR A 367 -3.62 5.76 -4.53
C THR A 367 -3.70 4.66 -5.57
N ALA A 368 -3.01 3.55 -5.36
CA ALA A 368 -3.12 2.37 -6.21
C ALA A 368 -2.88 1.07 -5.45
N GLU A 369 -3.44 -0.03 -5.96
CA GLU A 369 -3.17 -1.40 -5.50
C GLU A 369 -3.44 -2.41 -6.63
N GLY A 370 -2.86 -3.62 -6.58
CA GLY A 370 -3.10 -4.67 -7.57
C GLY A 370 -4.56 -5.11 -7.71
N GLY A 371 -5.39 -4.89 -6.68
CA GLY A 371 -6.83 -5.14 -6.77
C GLY A 371 -7.65 -4.43 -5.69
N ILE A 372 -8.82 -3.94 -6.08
CA ILE A 372 -9.81 -3.34 -5.17
C ILE A 372 -11.08 -4.21 -5.11
N ASP A 373 -11.51 -4.57 -3.90
CA ASP A 373 -12.63 -5.50 -3.66
C ASP A 373 -13.33 -5.22 -2.31
N GLU A 374 -14.25 -6.11 -1.92
CA GLU A 374 -14.95 -6.06 -0.62
C GLU A 374 -14.04 -6.18 0.62
N GLN A 375 -12.78 -6.60 0.44
CA GLN A 375 -11.80 -6.74 1.51
C GLN A 375 -10.92 -5.50 1.64
N THR A 376 -10.86 -4.63 0.63
CA THR A 376 -10.04 -3.41 0.66
C THR A 376 -10.31 -2.52 1.89
N PRO A 377 -11.55 -2.31 2.34
CA PRO A 377 -11.81 -1.56 3.58
C PRO A 377 -11.25 -2.20 4.86
N ARG A 378 -10.77 -3.46 4.81
CA ARG A 378 -10.31 -4.20 5.99
C ARG A 378 -8.80 -4.07 6.23
N GLY A 379 -8.24 -2.89 5.99
CA GLY A 379 -6.82 -2.61 6.27
C GLY A 379 -5.91 -2.60 5.05
N LYS A 380 -6.44 -2.55 3.82
CA LYS A 380 -5.61 -2.35 2.63
C LYS A 380 -5.33 -0.86 2.41
N ILE A 381 -4.15 -0.57 1.86
CA ILE A 381 -3.60 0.79 1.70
C ILE A 381 -4.59 1.77 1.04
N PRO A 382 -5.30 1.45 -0.06
CA PRO A 382 -6.20 2.42 -0.70
C PRO A 382 -7.30 2.95 0.21
N ALA A 383 -7.96 2.09 0.97
CA ALA A 383 -9.02 2.50 1.89
C ALA A 383 -8.47 3.33 3.06
N GLU A 384 -7.30 2.95 3.55
CA GLU A 384 -6.68 3.63 4.67
C GLU A 384 -6.18 5.04 4.31
N VAL A 385 -5.51 5.18 3.16
CA VAL A 385 -5.16 6.48 2.57
C VAL A 385 -6.41 7.33 2.38
N ALA A 386 -7.51 6.71 1.92
CA ALA A 386 -8.75 7.42 1.68
C ALA A 386 -9.37 7.97 2.98
N ARG A 387 -9.35 7.22 4.09
CA ARG A 387 -9.82 7.71 5.38
C ARG A 387 -9.04 8.92 5.87
N ILE A 388 -7.72 8.92 5.73
CA ILE A 388 -6.89 10.07 6.10
C ILE A 388 -7.23 11.28 5.23
N ALA A 389 -7.28 11.11 3.92
CA ALA A 389 -7.62 12.19 2.99
C ALA A 389 -9.01 12.77 3.29
N LYS A 390 -10.00 11.91 3.56
CA LYS A 390 -11.36 12.33 3.93
C LYS A 390 -11.44 13.09 5.24
N SER A 391 -10.62 12.73 6.24
CA SER A 391 -10.54 13.51 7.49
C SER A 391 -10.09 14.97 7.26
N ARG A 392 -9.49 15.26 6.10
CA ARG A 392 -9.05 16.59 5.66
C ARG A 392 -9.92 17.18 4.52
N GLY A 393 -10.96 16.48 4.10
CA GLY A 393 -11.82 16.90 2.99
C GLY A 393 -11.17 16.81 1.60
N VAL A 394 -10.06 16.09 1.46
CA VAL A 394 -9.34 15.95 0.19
C VAL A 394 -9.92 14.77 -0.60
N PRO A 395 -10.21 14.92 -1.90
CA PRO A 395 -10.73 13.84 -2.74
C PRO A 395 -9.68 12.78 -3.06
N VAL A 396 -10.12 11.54 -3.24
CA VAL A 396 -9.26 10.36 -3.42
C VAL A 396 -9.65 9.57 -4.66
N ILE A 397 -8.67 9.27 -5.51
CA ILE A 397 -8.84 8.39 -6.67
C ILE A 397 -7.95 7.16 -6.52
N ALA A 398 -8.51 5.97 -6.68
CA ALA A 398 -7.75 4.71 -6.64
C ALA A 398 -7.57 4.12 -8.05
N LEU A 399 -6.34 3.79 -8.43
CA LEU A 399 -6.03 3.00 -9.62
C LEU A 399 -5.81 1.55 -9.22
N ALA A 400 -6.53 0.63 -9.85
CA ALA A 400 -6.49 -0.78 -9.48
C ALA A 400 -6.02 -1.65 -10.63
N GLY A 401 -5.13 -2.61 -10.36
CA GLY A 401 -4.80 -3.69 -11.30
C GLY A 401 -6.06 -4.42 -11.79
N THR A 402 -6.94 -4.73 -10.84
CA THR A 402 -8.26 -5.35 -11.09
C THR A 402 -9.32 -4.77 -10.16
N VAL A 403 -10.58 -4.73 -10.64
CA VAL A 403 -11.75 -4.37 -9.82
C VAL A 403 -12.53 -5.64 -9.53
N GLY A 404 -12.48 -6.08 -8.28
CA GLY A 404 -13.09 -7.32 -7.80
C GLY A 404 -14.55 -7.17 -7.37
N LYS A 405 -15.11 -8.29 -6.91
CA LYS A 405 -16.47 -8.36 -6.39
C LYS A 405 -16.64 -7.42 -5.19
N GLY A 406 -17.77 -6.70 -5.17
CA GLY A 406 -18.14 -5.83 -4.05
C GLY A 406 -17.31 -4.55 -3.92
N ALA A 407 -16.49 -4.20 -4.92
CA ALA A 407 -15.63 -3.02 -4.88
C ALA A 407 -16.36 -1.70 -4.56
N SER A 408 -17.67 -1.60 -4.82
CA SER A 408 -18.48 -0.41 -4.51
C SER A 408 -18.49 -0.04 -3.02
N CYS A 409 -18.25 -0.97 -2.09
CA CYS A 409 -18.16 -0.63 -0.66
C CYS A 409 -16.98 0.32 -0.35
N ASN A 410 -16.01 0.44 -1.25
CA ASN A 410 -14.88 1.34 -1.08
C ASN A 410 -15.26 2.82 -1.16
N TYR A 411 -16.41 3.16 -1.75
CA TYR A 411 -16.94 4.53 -1.70
C TYR A 411 -17.24 4.95 -0.26
N GLU A 412 -17.78 4.02 0.55
CA GLU A 412 -18.06 4.24 1.98
C GLU A 412 -16.77 4.33 2.81
N ALA A 413 -15.69 3.71 2.35
CA ALA A 413 -14.37 3.81 2.95
C ALA A 413 -13.66 5.15 2.65
N GLY A 414 -14.24 5.99 1.78
CA GLY A 414 -13.73 7.32 1.46
C GLY A 414 -13.04 7.45 0.10
N ILE A 415 -13.01 6.41 -0.72
CA ILE A 415 -12.52 6.52 -2.10
C ILE A 415 -13.59 7.22 -2.93
N ASP A 416 -13.28 8.35 -3.58
CA ASP A 416 -14.27 9.10 -4.39
C ASP A 416 -14.48 8.49 -5.77
N ALA A 417 -13.42 7.93 -6.35
CA ALA A 417 -13.46 7.25 -7.63
C ALA A 417 -12.40 6.15 -7.66
N TYR A 418 -12.66 5.07 -8.41
CA TYR A 418 -11.63 4.10 -8.73
C TYR A 418 -11.71 3.68 -10.20
N ALA A 419 -10.56 3.34 -10.79
CA ALA A 419 -10.45 2.89 -12.17
C ALA A 419 -9.55 1.66 -12.28
N SER A 420 -9.91 0.75 -13.18
CA SER A 420 -9.02 -0.34 -13.59
C SER A 420 -7.92 0.22 -14.49
N ILE A 421 -6.68 -0.26 -14.34
CA ILE A 421 -5.61 0.06 -15.29
C ILE A 421 -5.80 -0.63 -16.65
N LEU A 422 -6.55 -1.74 -16.67
CA LEU A 422 -6.78 -2.53 -17.86
C LEU A 422 -7.78 -1.84 -18.79
N GLN A 423 -7.37 -1.60 -20.04
CA GLN A 423 -8.20 -0.99 -21.09
C GLN A 423 -8.96 -2.02 -21.94
N ALA A 424 -8.54 -3.28 -21.90
CA ALA A 424 -9.15 -4.39 -22.62
C ALA A 424 -8.88 -5.70 -21.86
N PRO A 425 -9.62 -6.79 -22.15
CA PRO A 425 -9.29 -8.10 -21.62
C PRO A 425 -7.89 -8.55 -22.07
N VAL A 426 -7.04 -8.91 -21.11
CA VAL A 426 -5.69 -9.43 -21.33
C VAL A 426 -5.42 -10.60 -20.37
N THR A 427 -4.39 -11.40 -20.64
CA THR A 427 -3.95 -12.43 -19.70
C THR A 427 -3.24 -11.79 -18.51
N LEU A 428 -3.20 -12.50 -17.36
CA LEU A 428 -2.49 -12.02 -16.18
C LEU A 428 -1.01 -11.76 -16.45
N GLN A 429 -0.37 -12.64 -17.23
CA GLN A 429 1.04 -12.48 -17.60
C GLN A 429 1.28 -11.17 -18.36
N VAL A 430 0.47 -10.87 -19.37
CA VAL A 430 0.58 -9.61 -20.13
C VAL A 430 0.26 -8.41 -19.23
N ALA A 431 -0.71 -8.53 -18.32
CA ALA A 431 -1.03 -7.46 -17.38
C ALA A 431 0.15 -7.13 -16.42
N ILE A 432 0.90 -8.15 -16.01
CA ILE A 432 2.10 -7.99 -15.16
C ILE A 432 3.26 -7.41 -15.98
N GLU A 433 3.53 -7.96 -17.16
CA GLU A 433 4.64 -7.55 -18.04
C GLU A 433 4.47 -6.10 -18.56
N GLU A 434 3.23 -5.68 -18.83
CA GLU A 434 2.93 -4.32 -19.31
C GLU A 434 2.43 -3.36 -18.22
N ALA A 435 2.55 -3.74 -16.95
CA ALA A 435 1.96 -3.01 -15.82
C ALA A 435 2.36 -1.52 -15.79
N GLU A 436 3.63 -1.19 -16.07
CA GLU A 436 4.12 0.20 -16.08
C GLU A 436 3.35 1.05 -17.10
N ARG A 437 3.26 0.54 -18.33
CA ARG A 437 2.57 1.22 -19.43
C ARG A 437 1.09 1.38 -19.11
N LEU A 438 0.43 0.30 -18.70
CA LEU A 438 -1.00 0.27 -18.39
C LEU A 438 -1.36 1.24 -17.26
N LEU A 439 -0.56 1.25 -16.19
CA LEU A 439 -0.76 2.15 -15.05
C LEU A 439 -0.53 3.61 -15.43
N THR A 440 0.52 3.90 -16.20
CA THR A 440 0.82 5.26 -16.68
C THR A 440 -0.31 5.80 -17.56
N ASP A 441 -0.80 4.98 -18.51
CA ASP A 441 -1.89 5.36 -19.41
C ASP A 441 -3.20 5.56 -18.64
N ALA A 442 -3.48 4.72 -17.63
CA ALA A 442 -4.65 4.86 -16.77
C ALA A 442 -4.59 6.13 -15.91
N ALA A 443 -3.44 6.44 -15.32
CA ALA A 443 -3.22 7.66 -14.55
C ALA A 443 -3.42 8.92 -15.41
N GLU A 444 -2.91 8.91 -16.65
CA GLU A 444 -3.15 9.99 -17.61
C GLU A 444 -4.65 10.15 -17.90
N SER A 445 -5.34 9.05 -18.25
CA SER A 445 -6.76 9.04 -18.59
C SER A 445 -7.62 9.60 -17.45
N VAL A 446 -7.41 9.11 -16.22
CA VAL A 446 -8.11 9.60 -15.02
C VAL A 446 -7.83 11.07 -14.78
N THR A 447 -6.57 11.51 -14.90
CA THR A 447 -6.21 12.92 -14.73
C THR A 447 -6.93 13.80 -15.75
N ARG A 448 -7.00 13.37 -17.02
CA ARG A 448 -7.76 14.06 -18.07
C ARG A 448 -9.26 14.12 -17.75
N MET A 449 -9.86 13.04 -17.23
CA MET A 449 -11.26 13.04 -16.79
C MET A 449 -11.52 14.06 -15.68
N VAL A 450 -10.61 14.16 -14.70
CA VAL A 450 -10.68 15.20 -13.65
C VAL A 450 -10.62 16.61 -14.26
N MET A 451 -9.71 16.85 -15.21
CA MET A 451 -9.59 18.14 -15.90
C MET A 451 -10.85 18.52 -16.70
N VAL A 452 -11.49 17.54 -17.35
CA VAL A 452 -12.81 17.74 -17.97
C VAL A 452 -13.84 18.16 -16.91
N GLY A 453 -13.89 17.44 -15.78
CA GLY A 453 -14.77 17.78 -14.66
C GLY A 453 -14.55 19.19 -14.10
N CYS A 454 -13.30 19.63 -13.96
CA CYS A 454 -12.94 20.98 -13.55
C CYS A 454 -13.41 22.04 -14.56
N SER A 455 -13.35 21.71 -15.87
CA SER A 455 -13.82 22.59 -16.94
C SER A 455 -15.34 22.76 -16.93
N LEU A 456 -16.10 21.72 -16.55
CA LEU A 456 -17.56 21.80 -16.43
C LEU A 456 -18.02 22.80 -15.35
N LYS A 457 -17.26 22.96 -14.25
CA LYS A 457 -17.57 23.97 -13.21
C LYS A 457 -17.51 25.41 -13.73
N ARG A 458 -16.68 25.68 -14.76
CA ARG A 458 -16.60 27.01 -15.40
C ARG A 458 -17.86 27.35 -16.22
N PHE A 459 -18.66 26.37 -16.62
CA PHE A 459 -19.88 26.59 -17.42
C PHE A 459 -21.15 26.90 -16.60
N ARG A 460 -21.10 26.87 -15.26
CA ARG A 460 -22.27 27.10 -14.39
C ARG A 460 -22.28 28.42 -13.61
N ALA A 461 -21.31 29.30 -13.79
CA ALA A 461 -21.46 30.67 -13.29
C ALA A 461 -22.53 31.37 -14.14
N PRO A 462 -23.67 31.85 -13.56
CA PRO A 462 -24.62 32.62 -14.34
C PRO A 462 -23.90 33.86 -14.86
N SER A 463 -23.93 34.06 -16.18
CA SER A 463 -23.53 35.34 -16.78
C SER A 463 -24.23 36.46 -16.00
N PRO A 464 -23.52 37.51 -15.54
CA PRO A 464 -24.22 38.66 -15.00
C PRO A 464 -25.20 39.13 -16.08
N LEU A 465 -26.49 39.14 -15.73
CA LEU A 465 -27.53 39.69 -16.60
C LEU A 465 -27.09 41.10 -17.02
N PRO A 466 -27.22 41.47 -18.30
CA PRO A 466 -26.87 42.81 -18.73
C PRO A 466 -27.66 43.82 -17.89
N PRO A 467 -27.06 44.95 -17.49
CA PRO A 467 -27.73 45.94 -16.66
C PRO A 467 -29.02 46.37 -17.36
N THR A 468 -30.16 46.16 -16.70
CA THR A 468 -31.43 46.73 -17.13
C THR A 468 -31.29 48.24 -17.11
N GLY A 469 -31.52 48.87 -18.27
CA GLY A 469 -31.44 50.31 -18.45
C GLY A 469 -32.40 51.07 -17.51
N PRO A 470 -32.21 52.41 -17.39
CA PRO A 470 -32.84 53.20 -16.34
C PRO A 470 -34.37 53.15 -16.44
N ALA A 471 -35.01 52.88 -15.29
CA ALA A 471 -36.46 52.90 -15.14
C ALA A 471 -37.02 54.29 -15.50
N MET A 472 -37.87 54.36 -16.53
CA MET A 472 -38.69 55.55 -16.78
C MET A 472 -39.64 55.77 -15.59
N ALA A 473 -39.50 56.94 -14.96
CA ALA A 473 -40.40 57.42 -13.94
C ALA A 473 -41.80 57.69 -14.53
N PHE A 474 -42.80 56.91 -14.11
CA PHE A 474 -44.20 57.27 -14.31
C PHE A 474 -44.63 58.27 -13.24
N LYS A 475 -44.84 59.53 -13.64
CA LYS A 475 -45.51 60.55 -12.82
C LYS A 475 -46.95 60.11 -12.54
N ARG A 476 -47.30 59.91 -11.27
CA ARG A 476 -48.71 59.83 -10.84
C ARG A 476 -49.29 61.25 -10.78
N SER A 477 -50.27 61.55 -11.63
CA SER A 477 -51.15 62.71 -11.45
C SER A 477 -52.12 62.43 -10.30
N ARG A 478 -52.23 63.41 -9.39
CA ARG A 478 -53.33 63.49 -8.42
C ARG A 478 -54.54 64.07 -9.13
N THR A 479 -55.69 63.41 -9.02
CA THR A 479 -57.01 64.05 -9.16
C THR A 479 -57.81 63.69 -7.92
N PHE A 480 -58.10 64.70 -7.10
CA PHE A 480 -59.10 64.64 -6.03
C PHE A 480 -60.49 64.77 -6.67
N TYR A 481 -61.50 64.07 -6.13
CA TYR A 481 -62.85 64.63 -5.92
C TYR A 481 -63.60 63.85 -4.83
N TYR A 482 -64.02 64.64 -3.82
CA TYR A 482 -64.93 64.44 -2.67
C TYR A 482 -64.64 63.35 -1.64
#